data_AF-A0A759RHM4-F1
#
_entry.id   AF-A0A759RHM4-F1
#
_cell.length_a   1.000
_cell.length_b   1.000
_cell.length_c   1.000
_cell.angle_alpha   90.00
_cell.angle_beta   90.00
_cell.angle_gamma   90.00
#
_symmetry.space_group_name_H-M   'P 1'
#
loop_
_entity.id
_entity.type
_entity.pdbx_description
1 polymer ?
#
loop_
_entity_poly.entity_id
_entity_poly.type
_entity_poly.pdbx_seq_one_letter_code
_entity_poly.pdbx_strand_id
1 'polypeptide(L)' 'MNDDRLDTSVDIVLKRLEMSNESFTRYRFAQCSFAQMWGGGGGMASSTQIYSCEAYLNRQRAEQLNNANVADFSTDGD' A
#
# COMPACT_ATOMS: atom_id res chain seq x y z
N MET A 1 12.20 -1.87 32.59
CA MET A 1 13.25 -2.07 31.58
C MET A 1 12.56 -1.91 30.25
N ASN A 2 12.91 -0.91 29.45
CA ASN A 2 12.40 -0.81 28.09
C ASN A 2 13.01 -1.98 27.31
N ASP A 3 12.16 -2.76 26.65
CA ASP A 3 12.60 -3.92 25.89
C ASP A 3 13.16 -3.45 24.54
N ASP A 4 14.48 -3.24 24.47
CA ASP A 4 15.19 -2.83 23.25
C ASP A 4 14.93 -3.78 22.06
N ARG A 5 14.54 -5.04 22.32
CA ARG A 5 14.17 -5.99 21.24
C ARG A 5 12.80 -5.65 20.65
N LEU A 6 11.87 -5.17 21.47
CA LEU A 6 10.55 -4.71 21.03
C LEU A 6 10.71 -3.50 20.11
N ASP A 7 11.50 -2.51 20.52
CA ASP A 7 11.79 -1.28 19.76
C ASP A 7 12.41 -1.61 18.39
N THR A 8 13.42 -2.48 18.38
CA THR A 8 14.06 -2.96 17.14
C THR A 8 13.07 -3.67 16.21
N SER A 9 12.13 -4.45 16.76
CA SER A 9 11.14 -5.18 15.95
C SER A 9 10.10 -4.24 15.32
N VAL A 10 9.67 -3.23 16.08
CA VAL A 10 8.77 -2.17 15.60
C VAL A 10 9.41 -1.40 14.45
N ASP A 11 10.68 -1.00 14.59
CA ASP A 11 11.42 -0.29 13.54
C ASP A 11 11.53 -1.09 12.24
N ILE A 12 11.82 -2.39 12.33
CA ILE A 12 11.89 -3.28 11.17
C ILE A 12 10.54 -3.38 10.46
N VAL A 13 9.45 -3.51 11.23
CA VAL A 13 8.09 -3.61 10.68
C VAL A 13 7.68 -2.30 10.01
N LEU A 14 7.94 -1.15 10.63
CA LEU A 14 7.67 0.17 10.05
C LEU A 14 8.44 0.38 8.74
N LYS A 15 9.73 0.03 8.71
CA LYS A 15 10.55 0.11 7.49
C LYS A 15 10.00 -0.79 6.37
N ARG A 16 9.53 -2.00 6.70
CA ARG A 16 8.89 -2.90 5.71
C ARG A 16 7.58 -2.32 5.19
N LEU A 17 6.77 -1.71 6.06
CA LEU A 17 5.53 -1.04 5.68
C LEU A 17 5.81 0.13 4.73
N GLU A 18 6.83 0.95 5.01
CA GLU A 18 7.29 2.03 4.15
C GLU A 18 7.70 1.52 2.76
N MET A 19 8.61 0.53 2.69
CA MET A 19 9.03 -0.08 1.42
C MET A 19 7.86 -0.69 0.62
N SER A 20 6.89 -1.28 1.33
CA SER A 20 5.67 -1.82 0.72
C SER A 20 4.81 -0.70 0.13
N ASN A 21 4.73 0.47 0.79
CA ASN A 21 3.97 1.62 0.31
C ASN A 21 4.62 2.26 -0.93
N GLU A 22 5.95 2.39 -0.95
CA GLU A 22 6.68 2.85 -2.13
C GLU A 22 6.46 1.93 -3.34
N SER A 23 6.54 0.62 -3.11
CA SER A 23 6.31 -0.39 -4.15
C SER A 23 4.88 -0.33 -4.68
N PHE A 24 3.89 -0.15 -3.79
CA PHE A 24 2.49 0.02 -4.18
C PHE A 24 2.29 1.28 -5.03
N THR A 25 2.94 2.39 -4.68
CA THR A 25 2.84 3.63 -5.47
C THR A 25 3.31 3.42 -6.91
N ARG A 26 4.43 2.72 -7.10
CA ARG A 26 4.96 2.37 -8.44
C ARG A 26 4.02 1.44 -9.20
N TYR A 27 3.49 0.42 -8.52
CA TYR A 27 2.52 -0.51 -9.10
C TYR A 27 1.24 0.21 -9.56
N ARG A 28 0.66 1.05 -8.69
CA ARG A 28 -0.56 1.83 -8.98
C ARG A 28 -0.37 2.70 -10.21
N PHE A 29 0.75 3.43 -10.28
CA PHE A 29 1.07 4.26 -11.43
C PHE A 29 1.17 3.42 -12.72
N ALA A 30 1.90 2.31 -12.71
CA ALA A 30 2.07 1.46 -13.88
C ALA A 30 0.74 0.84 -14.36
N GLN A 31 -0.09 0.33 -13.44
CA GLN A 31 -1.39 -0.25 -13.76
C GLN A 31 -2.36 0.76 -14.33
N CYS A 32 -2.47 1.94 -13.72
CA CYS A 32 -3.39 2.98 -14.19
C CYS A 32 -2.92 3.64 -15.49
N SER A 33 -1.60 3.74 -15.70
CA SER A 33 -1.05 4.16 -17.00
C SER A 33 -1.31 3.14 -18.09
N PHE A 34 -1.18 1.85 -17.79
CA PHE A 34 -1.50 0.77 -18.71
C PHE A 34 -2.99 0.74 -19.07
N ALA A 35 -3.88 0.86 -18.08
CA ALA A 35 -5.31 0.90 -18.30
C ALA A 35 -5.73 2.03 -19.26
N GLN A 36 -5.09 3.20 -19.17
CA GLN A 36 -5.29 4.27 -20.15
C GLN A 36 -4.84 3.90 -21.57
N MET A 37 -3.67 3.26 -21.72
CA MET A 37 -3.13 2.89 -23.02
C MET A 37 -4.04 1.90 -23.77
N TRP A 38 -4.69 0.98 -23.04
CA TRP A 38 -5.63 0.02 -23.62
C TRP A 38 -7.06 0.56 -23.74
N GLY A 39 -7.42 1.61 -22.99
CA GLY A 39 -8.75 2.23 -22.98
C GLY A 39 -9.09 3.11 -24.18
N GLY A 40 -8.15 3.32 -25.12
CA GLY A 40 -8.40 3.98 -26.40
C GLY A 40 -8.93 5.42 -26.29
N GLY A 41 -8.03 6.40 -26.13
CA GLY A 41 -8.37 7.79 -26.44
C GLY A 41 -7.59 8.81 -25.63
N GLY A 42 -6.59 9.45 -26.24
CA GLY A 42 -5.97 10.65 -25.69
C GLY A 42 -6.99 11.79 -25.61
N GLY A 43 -7.39 12.16 -24.39
CA GLY A 43 -8.37 13.21 -24.09
C GLY A 43 -8.93 13.08 -22.67
N MET A 44 -9.78 14.00 -22.20
CA MET A 44 -10.35 14.02 -20.82
C MET A 44 -11.06 12.72 -20.36
N ALA A 45 -11.42 11.83 -21.29
CA ALA A 45 -11.89 10.48 -20.98
C ALA A 45 -10.79 9.60 -20.36
N SER A 46 -9.53 9.78 -20.76
CA SER A 46 -8.38 9.05 -20.21
C SER A 46 -8.04 9.48 -18.79
N SER A 47 -8.11 10.78 -18.47
CA SER A 47 -7.83 11.26 -17.10
C SER A 47 -8.88 10.79 -16.09
N THR A 48 -10.15 10.78 -16.47
CA THR A 48 -11.24 10.22 -15.64
C THR A 48 -11.01 8.73 -15.36
N GLN A 49 -10.52 7.98 -16.36
CA GLN A 49 -10.14 6.57 -16.20
C GLN A 49 -8.95 6.40 -15.25
N ILE A 50 -7.91 7.25 -15.31
CA ILE A 50 -6.80 7.23 -14.33
C ILE A 50 -7.34 7.37 -12.91
N TYR A 51 -8.13 8.42 -12.66
CA TYR A 51 -8.61 8.71 -11.31
C TYR A 51 -9.49 7.57 -10.79
N SER A 52 -10.30 6.95 -11.65
CA SER A 52 -11.09 5.78 -11.28
C SER A 52 -10.23 4.55 -10.95
N CYS A 53 -9.17 4.29 -11.72
CA CYS A 53 -8.23 3.21 -11.46
C CYS A 53 -7.46 3.42 -10.16
N GLU A 54 -6.93 4.63 -9.95
CA GLU A 54 -6.20 4.99 -8.75
C GLU A 54 -7.08 4.86 -7.50
N ALA A 55 -8.34 5.33 -7.57
CA ALA A 55 -9.29 5.21 -6.48
C ALA A 55 -9.63 3.75 -6.17
N TYR A 56 -9.80 2.90 -7.19
CA TYR A 56 -10.06 1.46 -7.01
C TYR A 56 -8.89 0.76 -6.30
N LEU A 57 -7.66 0.96 -6.81
CA LEU A 57 -6.48 0.35 -6.21
C LEU A 57 -6.21 0.87 -4.79
N ASN A 58 -6.45 2.16 -4.53
CA ASN A 58 -6.33 2.74 -3.19
C ASN A 58 -7.33 2.11 -2.20
N ARG A 59 -8.58 1.84 -2.63
CA ARG A 59 -9.57 1.14 -1.79
C ARG A 59 -9.12 -0.28 -1.46
N GLN A 60 -8.68 -1.05 -2.46
CA GLN A 60 -8.15 -2.41 -2.22
C GLN A 60 -6.96 -2.41 -1.26
N ARG A 61 -6.06 -1.43 -1.40
CA ARG A 61 -4.91 -1.29 -0.50
C ARG A 61 -5.34 -0.92 0.93
N ALA A 62 -6.35 -0.06 1.09
CA ALA A 62 -6.90 0.25 2.40
C ALA A 62 -7.51 -0.99 3.07
N GLU A 63 -8.28 -1.79 2.32
CA GLU A 63 -8.81 -3.08 2.82
C GLU A 63 -7.69 -4.04 3.20
N GLN A 64 -6.63 -4.15 2.40
CA GLN A 64 -5.47 -4.98 2.71
C GLN A 64 -4.79 -4.55 4.02
N LEU A 65 -4.61 -3.25 4.23
CA LEU A 65 -3.95 -2.72 5.43
C LEU A 65 -4.83 -2.85 6.68
N ASN A 66 -6.14 -2.61 6.56
CA ASN A 66 -7.08 -2.75 7.67
C ASN A 66 -7.25 -4.21 8.12
N ASN A 67 -7.12 -5.15 7.19
CA ASN A 67 -7.22 -6.59 7.47
C ASN A 67 -5.85 -7.26 7.62
N ALA A 68 -4.75 -6.49 7.63
CA ALA A 68 -3.44 -7.04 7.84
C ALA A 68 -3.36 -7.58 9.28
N ASN A 69 -2.89 -8.82 9.43
CA ASN A 69 -2.63 -9.37 10.75
C ASN A 69 -1.45 -8.62 11.37
N VAL A 70 -1.73 -7.69 12.28
CA VAL A 70 -0.71 -7.01 13.07
C VAL A 70 -0.37 -7.96 14.21
N ALA A 71 0.90 -8.35 14.33
CA ALA A 71 1.34 -9.16 15.45
C ALA A 71 1.01 -8.43 16.76
N ASP A 72 0.34 -9.13 17.68
CA ASP A 72 0.11 -8.62 19.03
C ASP A 72 1.41 -8.80 19.82
N PHE A 73 2.17 -7.72 19.95
CA PHE A 73 3.42 -7.72 20.70
C PHE A 73 3.21 -7.60 22.22
N SER A 74 1.95 -7.65 22.70
CA SER A 74 1.62 -7.57 24.12
C SER A 74 1.75 -8.91 24.86
N THR A 75 1.94 -10.03 24.13
CA THR A 75 1.91 -11.38 24.70
C THR A 75 3.27 -12.07 24.86
N ASP A 76 4.38 -11.44 24.49
CA ASP A 76 5.73 -12.04 24.61
C ASP A 76 6.35 -11.82 26.00
N GLY A 77 5.56 -12.05 27.05
CA GLY A 77 5.90 -11.73 28.45
C GLY A 77 5.74 -12.88 29.45
N ASP A 78 5.91 -14.14 29.02
CA ASP A 78 6.01 -15.33 29.92
C ASP A 78 7.43 -15.91 29.94
#